data_AF-A0A158PJH5-F1
#
_entry.id   AF-A0A158PJH5-F1
#
_cell.length_a   1.000
_cell.length_b   1.000
_cell.length_c   1.000
_cell.angle_alpha   90.00
_cell.angle_beta   90.00
_cell.angle_gamma   90.00
#
_symmetry.space_group_name_H-M   'P 1'
#
loop_
_entity.id
_entity.type
_entity.pdbx_description
1 polymer ?
#
loop_
_entity_poly.entity_id
_entity_poly.type
_entity_poly.pdbx_seq_one_letter_code
_entity_poly.pdbx_strand_id
1 'polypeptide(L)'
;MFSLSRFAGRIQFVSMIAKLTAVVAIIVIGLFYMILRGQTQHFNRDFIFEGSEWSPTQIVLALYQGSWAYGGYTILNYGMEDIQIKNFQRTVPRAVLFGLFASAFVYVMANVAYFTVLTPQQILESPAVATTFAQKTVGPISYAMPALIALLMVGSVNAEIFAWSRLVASS
;
A
#
# COMPACT_ATOMS: atom_id res chain seq x y z
N MET A 1 17.26 17.93 26.64
CA MET A 1 17.53 16.56 26.15
C MET A 1 16.62 16.30 24.94
N PHE A 2 17.15 16.46 23.72
CA PHE A 2 16.42 16.14 22.47
C PHE A 2 16.17 14.62 22.47
N SER A 3 14.95 14.15 22.76
CA SER A 3 14.70 12.72 22.72
C SER A 3 14.55 12.30 21.25
N LEU A 4 15.48 11.48 20.76
CA LEU A 4 15.46 10.93 19.40
C LEU A 4 14.08 10.33 19.06
N SER A 5 13.41 9.75 20.06
CA SER A 5 12.07 9.19 19.96
C SER A 5 10.99 10.19 19.53
N ARG A 6 11.02 11.44 20.01
CA ARG A 6 10.02 12.47 19.63
C ARG A 6 10.22 12.94 18.21
N PHE A 7 11.47 13.04 17.77
CA PHE A 7 11.80 13.39 16.39
C PHE A 7 11.42 12.25 15.43
N ALA A 8 11.80 11.02 15.75
CA ALA A 8 11.47 9.85 14.95
C ALA A 8 9.95 9.60 14.87
N GLY A 9 9.21 9.82 15.97
CA GLY A 9 7.75 9.75 15.97
C GLY A 9 7.09 10.80 15.08
N ARG A 10 7.62 12.02 15.02
CA ARG A 10 7.14 13.06 14.09
C ARG A 10 7.37 12.65 12.63
N ILE A 11 8.56 12.14 12.31
CA ILE A 11 8.87 11.63 10.96
C ILE A 11 7.91 10.50 10.57
N GLN A 12 7.66 9.56 11.49
CA GLN A 12 6.75 8.45 11.26
C GLN A 12 5.32 8.91 11.00
N PHE A 13 4.83 9.89 11.77
CA PHE A 13 3.50 10.46 11.57
C PHE A 13 3.37 11.17 10.23
N VAL A 14 4.36 12.00 9.87
CA VAL A 14 4.38 12.69 8.57
C VAL A 14 4.43 11.67 7.42
N SER A 15 5.26 10.63 7.55
CA SER A 15 5.35 9.56 6.54
C SER A 15 4.02 8.79 6.40
N MET A 16 3.32 8.52 7.50
CA MET A 16 2.01 7.86 7.48
C MET A 16 0.98 8.69 6.71
N ILE A 17 0.87 9.99 7.02
CA ILE A 17 -0.03 10.89 6.30
C ILE A 17 0.35 10.96 4.83
N ALA A 18 1.64 11.10 4.53
CA ALA A 18 2.11 11.18 3.15
C ALA A 18 1.78 9.92 2.35
N LYS A 19 1.95 8.72 2.92
CA LYS A 19 1.55 7.44 2.29
C LYS A 19 0.05 7.37 2.02
N LEU A 20 -0.77 7.71 3.00
CA LEU A 20 -2.23 7.70 2.85
C LEU A 20 -2.68 8.67 1.76
N THR A 21 -2.15 9.89 1.77
CA THR A 21 -2.45 10.89 0.74
C THR A 21 -2.02 10.42 -0.65
N ALA A 22 -0.85 9.79 -0.77
CA ALA A 22 -0.37 9.27 -2.06
C ALA A 22 -1.32 8.19 -2.61
N VAL A 23 -1.72 7.23 -1.78
CA VAL A 23 -2.64 6.16 -2.19
C VAL A 23 -4.02 6.72 -2.56
N VAL A 24 -4.56 7.65 -1.76
CA VAL A 24 -5.83 8.31 -2.06
C VAL A 24 -5.75 9.09 -3.36
N ALA A 25 -4.66 9.82 -3.61
CA ALA A 25 -4.46 10.55 -4.86
C ALA A 25 -4.45 9.61 -6.08
N ILE A 26 -3.78 8.46 -6.00
CA ILE A 26 -3.78 7.46 -7.08
C ILE A 26 -5.20 6.96 -7.35
N ILE A 27 -5.96 6.61 -6.31
CA ILE A 27 -7.35 6.15 -6.45
C ILE A 27 -8.22 7.23 -7.08
N VAL A 28 -8.15 8.48 -6.61
CA VAL A 28 -8.96 9.59 -7.13
C VAL A 28 -8.62 9.88 -8.60
N ILE A 29 -7.33 9.90 -8.97
CA ILE A 29 -6.90 10.10 -10.35
C ILE A 29 -7.38 8.96 -11.24
N GLY A 30 -7.22 7.71 -10.82
CA GLY A 30 -7.71 6.55 -11.59
C GLY A 30 -9.23 6.58 -11.80
N LEU A 31 -10.00 6.86 -10.74
CA LEU A 31 -11.45 7.01 -10.84
C LEU A 31 -11.87 8.18 -11.73
N PHE A 32 -11.15 9.30 -11.66
CA PHE A 32 -11.36 10.45 -12.56
C PHE A 32 -11.17 10.06 -14.02
N TYR A 33 -10.10 9.33 -14.36
CA TYR A 33 -9.86 8.83 -15.71
C TYR A 33 -10.91 7.79 -16.15
N MET A 34 -11.33 6.91 -15.24
CA MET A 34 -12.35 5.91 -15.52
C MET A 34 -13.71 6.54 -15.84
N ILE A 35 -14.17 7.48 -15.01
CA ILE A 35 -15.53 8.05 -15.09
C ILE A 35 -15.63 9.12 -16.18
N LEU A 36 -14.65 10.04 -16.27
CA LEU A 36 -14.77 11.20 -17.16
C LEU A 36 -14.19 10.97 -18.55
N ARG A 37 -13.17 10.11 -18.69
CA ARG A 37 -12.63 9.75 -20.00
C ARG A 37 -13.16 8.42 -20.54
N GLY A 38 -13.94 7.68 -19.76
CA GLY A 38 -14.51 6.40 -20.17
C GLY A 38 -13.46 5.35 -20.53
N GLN A 39 -12.26 5.42 -19.93
CA GLN A 39 -11.17 4.48 -20.21
C GLN A 39 -11.38 3.13 -19.52
N THR A 40 -12.46 2.44 -19.86
CA THR A 40 -12.79 1.09 -19.36
C THR A 40 -12.32 -0.01 -20.30
N GLN A 41 -11.56 0.33 -21.35
CA GLN A 41 -11.17 -0.59 -22.42
C GLN A 41 -10.34 -1.77 -21.87
N HIS A 42 -9.50 -1.52 -20.87
CA HIS A 42 -8.68 -2.55 -20.21
C HIS A 42 -9.48 -3.48 -19.28
N PHE A 43 -10.75 -3.16 -18.98
CA PHE A 43 -11.64 -4.00 -18.17
C PHE A 43 -12.57 -4.87 -19.01
N ASN A 44 -12.46 -4.85 -20.35
CA ASN A 44 -13.24 -5.76 -21.16
C ASN A 44 -12.82 -7.22 -20.86
N ARG A 45 -13.80 -8.14 -20.81
CA ARG A 45 -13.56 -9.55 -20.48
C ARG A 45 -12.52 -10.20 -21.39
N ASP A 46 -12.47 -9.77 -22.64
CA ASP A 46 -11.57 -10.31 -23.65
C ASP A 46 -10.11 -9.91 -23.40
N PHE A 47 -9.87 -8.77 -22.75
CA PHE A 47 -8.52 -8.21 -22.53
C PHE A 47 -8.00 -8.44 -21.10
N ILE A 48 -8.88 -8.53 -20.10
CA ILE A 48 -8.47 -8.58 -18.68
C ILE A 48 -7.83 -9.93 -18.29
N PHE A 49 -8.20 -11.01 -18.99
CA PHE A 49 -7.62 -12.35 -18.77
C PHE A 49 -6.68 -12.78 -19.89
N GLU A 50 -6.45 -11.92 -20.88
CA GLU A 50 -5.58 -12.21 -22.01
C GLU A 50 -4.13 -12.41 -21.54
N GLY A 51 -3.52 -13.54 -21.93
CA GLY A 51 -2.17 -13.89 -21.49
C GLY A 51 -2.04 -14.36 -20.03
N SER A 52 -3.14 -14.66 -19.34
CA SER A 52 -3.10 -15.20 -17.98
C SER A 52 -2.60 -16.65 -17.95
N GLU A 53 -1.60 -16.93 -17.12
CA GLU A 53 -1.11 -18.29 -16.88
C GLU A 53 -1.86 -18.93 -15.69
N TRP A 54 -2.66 -19.95 -15.98
CA TRP A 54 -3.51 -20.63 -14.98
C TRP A 54 -2.84 -21.86 -14.35
N SER A 55 -1.52 -21.97 -14.46
CA SER A 55 -0.78 -23.09 -13.85
C SER A 55 -0.88 -22.99 -12.32
N PRO A 56 -1.03 -24.13 -11.60
CA PRO A 56 -1.15 -24.11 -10.15
C PRO A 56 0.01 -23.39 -9.47
N THR A 57 1.22 -23.54 -10.01
CA THR A 57 2.44 -22.87 -9.52
C THR A 57 2.31 -21.35 -9.57
N GLN A 58 1.89 -20.78 -10.70
CA GLN A 58 1.75 -19.32 -10.82
C GLN A 58 0.65 -18.77 -9.94
N ILE A 59 -0.46 -19.50 -9.78
CA ILE A 59 -1.52 -19.10 -8.87
C ILE A 59 -1.00 -19.04 -7.43
N VAL A 60 -0.23 -20.05 -7.00
CA VAL A 60 0.38 -20.06 -5.66
C VAL A 60 1.37 -18.90 -5.50
N LEU A 61 2.21 -18.61 -6.50
CA LEU A 61 3.15 -17.49 -6.47
C LEU A 61 2.42 -16.14 -6.41
N ALA A 62 1.35 -15.97 -7.18
CA ALA A 62 0.52 -14.76 -7.16
C ALA A 62 -0.14 -14.56 -5.79
N LEU A 63 -0.67 -15.63 -5.19
CA LEU A 63 -1.23 -15.60 -3.83
C LEU A 63 -0.16 -15.31 -2.77
N TYR A 64 1.04 -15.83 -2.94
CA TYR A 64 2.17 -15.57 -2.04
C TYR A 64 2.57 -14.08 -2.05
N GLN A 65 2.74 -13.50 -3.24
CA GLN A 65 3.03 -12.07 -3.39
C GLN A 65 1.89 -11.19 -2.90
N GLY A 66 0.64 -11.58 -3.18
CA GLY A 66 -0.54 -10.92 -2.64
C GLY A 66 -0.56 -10.95 -1.11
N SER A 67 -0.25 -12.09 -0.49
CA SER A 67 -0.20 -12.23 0.96
C SER A 67 0.88 -11.37 1.60
N TRP A 68 2.02 -11.21 0.94
CA TRP A 68 3.11 -10.35 1.42
C TRP A 68 2.68 -8.88 1.49
N ALA A 69 1.85 -8.40 0.55
CA ALA A 69 1.30 -7.04 0.58
C ALA A 69 0.38 -6.77 1.80
N TYR A 70 -0.23 -7.82 2.37
CA TYR A 70 -1.00 -7.74 3.62
C TYR A 70 -0.17 -8.06 4.88
N GLY A 71 1.14 -8.26 4.73
CA GLY A 71 2.06 -8.48 5.83
C GLY A 71 2.12 -7.29 6.79
N GLY A 72 2.44 -7.56 8.06
CA GLY A 72 2.60 -6.53 9.10
C GLY A 72 1.61 -6.60 10.26
N TYR A 73 0.65 -7.52 10.23
CA TYR A 73 -0.28 -7.75 11.34
C TYR A 73 0.42 -8.14 12.65
N THR A 74 1.61 -8.74 12.58
CA THR A 74 2.40 -9.13 13.76
C THR A 74 2.86 -7.92 14.58
N ILE A 75 3.08 -6.77 13.94
CA ILE A 75 3.46 -5.52 14.60
C ILE A 75 2.35 -5.03 15.55
N LEU A 76 1.09 -5.32 15.21
CA LEU A 76 -0.06 -4.96 16.04
C LEU A 76 -0.01 -5.69 17.39
N ASN A 77 0.46 -6.94 17.42
CA ASN A 77 0.53 -7.71 18.67
C ASN A 77 1.46 -7.04 19.70
N TYR A 78 2.60 -6.50 19.28
CA TYR A 78 3.56 -5.81 20.16
C TYR A 78 3.10 -4.40 20.56
N GLY A 79 2.38 -3.71 19.67
CA GLY A 79 1.82 -2.39 19.98
C GLY A 79 0.66 -2.47 20.97
N MET A 80 -0.05 -3.61 21.02
CA MET A 80 -1.22 -3.81 21.87
C MET A 80 -0.90 -4.02 23.35
N GLU A 81 0.30 -4.49 23.70
CA GLU A 81 0.70 -4.69 25.10
C GLU A 81 0.77 -3.36 25.88
N ASP A 82 1.13 -2.26 25.20
CA ASP A 82 1.24 -0.93 25.81
C ASP A 82 -0.11 -0.18 25.91
N ILE A 83 -1.14 -0.62 25.18
CA ILE A 83 -2.41 0.11 25.10
C ILE A 83 -3.40 -0.48 26.10
N GLN A 84 -3.70 0.29 27.15
CA GLN A 84 -4.80 -0.01 28.08
C GLN A 84 -6.17 0.18 27.39
N ILE A 85 -6.55 -0.75 26.51
CA ILE A 85 -7.83 -0.73 25.80
C ILE A 85 -8.93 -1.22 26.73
N LYS A 86 -9.92 -0.36 26.98
CA LYS A 86 -11.17 -0.76 27.65
C LYS A 86 -11.84 -1.89 26.83
N ASN A 87 -12.05 -3.06 27.44
CA ASN A 87 -12.56 -4.27 26.80
C ASN A 87 -11.67 -4.84 25.67
N PHE A 88 -10.37 -5.02 25.95
CA PHE A 88 -9.38 -5.64 25.06
C PHE A 88 -9.90 -6.84 24.24
N GLN A 89 -10.52 -7.82 24.91
CA GLN A 89 -11.01 -9.06 24.27
C GLN A 89 -12.04 -8.86 23.16
N ARG A 90 -12.78 -7.74 23.14
CA ARG A 90 -13.80 -7.46 22.11
C ARG A 90 -13.35 -6.39 21.12
N THR A 91 -12.59 -5.39 21.57
CA THR A 91 -12.20 -4.24 20.75
C THR A 91 -11.09 -4.62 19.77
N VAL A 92 -10.11 -5.41 20.21
CA VAL A 92 -8.98 -5.86 19.38
C VAL A 92 -9.43 -6.66 18.14
N PRO A 93 -10.19 -7.76 18.26
CA PRO A 93 -10.57 -8.54 17.08
C PRO A 93 -11.42 -7.73 16.10
N ARG A 94 -12.27 -6.82 16.59
CA ARG A 94 -13.07 -5.92 15.73
C ARG A 94 -12.19 -4.91 14.99
N ALA A 95 -11.22 -4.32 15.68
CA ALA A 95 -10.29 -3.37 15.07
C ALA A 95 -9.43 -4.03 13.99
N VAL A 96 -8.96 -5.25 14.24
CA VAL A 96 -8.19 -6.03 13.26
C VAL A 96 -9.03 -6.39 12.03
N LEU A 97 -10.26 -6.88 12.23
CA LEU A 97 -11.19 -7.16 11.14
C LEU A 97 -11.45 -5.91 10.29
N PHE A 98 -11.77 -4.78 10.93
CA PHE A 98 -12.02 -3.53 10.22
C PHE A 98 -10.77 -3.05 9.46
N GLY A 99 -9.60 -3.11 10.08
CA GLY A 99 -8.33 -2.76 9.44
C GLY A 99 -8.02 -3.64 8.22
N LEU A 100 -8.29 -4.94 8.31
CA LEU A 100 -8.09 -5.88 7.20
C LEU A 100 -9.04 -5.60 6.03
N PHE A 101 -10.33 -5.36 6.30
CA PHE A 101 -11.28 -5.03 5.23
C PHE A 101 -10.98 -3.67 4.60
N ALA A 102 -10.62 -2.68 5.41
CA ALA A 102 -10.25 -1.36 4.92
C ALA A 102 -8.99 -1.41 4.03
N SER A 103 -7.95 -2.13 4.45
CA SER A 103 -6.74 -2.29 3.64
C SER A 103 -7.02 -3.06 2.35
N ALA A 104 -7.81 -4.13 2.41
CA ALA A 104 -8.20 -4.89 1.24
C ALA A 104 -8.96 -4.03 0.22
N PHE A 105 -9.91 -3.23 0.69
CA PHE A 105 -10.63 -2.29 -0.15
C PHE A 105 -9.69 -1.29 -0.83
N VAL A 106 -8.76 -0.69 -0.08
CA VAL A 106 -7.79 0.27 -0.61
C VAL A 106 -6.88 -0.38 -1.67
N TYR A 107 -6.39 -1.59 -1.43
CA TYR A 107 -5.54 -2.30 -2.40
C TYR A 107 -6.28 -2.63 -3.69
N VAL A 108 -7.51 -3.12 -3.60
CA VAL A 108 -8.34 -3.39 -4.78
C VAL A 108 -8.58 -2.10 -5.56
N MET A 109 -8.96 -1.01 -4.88
CA MET A 109 -9.19 0.29 -5.52
C MET A 109 -7.93 0.85 -6.17
N ALA A 110 -6.76 0.70 -5.54
CA ALA A 110 -5.49 1.13 -6.12
C ALA A 110 -5.12 0.33 -7.38
N ASN A 111 -5.33 -0.99 -7.36
CA ASN A 111 -5.11 -1.83 -8.54
C ASN A 111 -6.08 -1.46 -9.68
N VAL A 112 -7.37 -1.25 -9.38
CA VAL A 112 -8.34 -0.74 -10.36
C VAL A 112 -7.84 0.58 -10.95
N ALA A 113 -7.39 1.53 -10.12
CA ALA A 113 -6.83 2.79 -10.59
C ALA A 113 -5.63 2.59 -11.53
N TYR A 114 -4.70 1.69 -11.21
CA TYR A 114 -3.57 1.41 -12.11
C TYR A 114 -4.02 0.82 -13.45
N PHE A 115 -4.90 -0.18 -13.45
CA PHE A 115 -5.39 -0.82 -14.68
C PHE A 115 -6.28 0.09 -15.54
N THR A 116 -6.86 1.16 -14.98
CA THR A 116 -7.58 2.17 -15.79
C THR A 116 -6.66 2.97 -16.73
N VAL A 117 -5.38 3.10 -16.38
CA VAL A 117 -4.41 3.97 -17.09
C VAL A 117 -3.30 3.17 -17.77
N LEU A 118 -2.92 2.02 -17.20
CA LEU A 118 -1.80 1.21 -17.64
C LEU A 118 -2.27 -0.14 -18.17
N THR A 119 -1.60 -0.63 -19.21
CA THR A 119 -1.78 -2.02 -19.68
C THR A 119 -1.03 -3.00 -18.79
N PRO A 120 -1.41 -4.30 -18.76
CA PRO A 120 -0.67 -5.32 -18.03
C PRO A 120 0.82 -5.37 -18.38
N GLN A 121 1.16 -5.22 -19.67
CA GLN A 121 2.56 -5.21 -20.13
C GLN A 121 3.33 -4.02 -19.55
N GLN A 122 2.72 -2.83 -19.49
CA GLN A 122 3.35 -1.65 -18.88
C GLN A 122 3.55 -1.79 -17.38
N ILE A 123 2.67 -2.52 -16.70
CA ILE A 123 2.82 -2.82 -15.27
C ILE A 123 3.99 -3.79 -15.05
N LEU A 124 4.12 -4.81 -15.90
CA LEU A 124 5.19 -5.82 -15.82
C LEU A 124 6.58 -5.26 -16.18
N GLU A 125 6.65 -4.38 -17.18
CA GLU A 125 7.91 -3.74 -17.60
C GLU A 125 8.32 -2.59 -16.69
N SER A 126 7.40 -2.09 -15.87
CA SER A 126 7.68 -0.93 -15.01
C SER A 126 8.50 -1.34 -13.77
N PRO A 127 9.66 -0.71 -13.53
CA PRO A 127 10.38 -0.89 -12.27
C PRO A 127 9.63 -0.27 -11.08
N ALA A 128 8.71 0.67 -11.34
CA ALA A 128 7.90 1.33 -10.31
C ALA A 128 6.56 1.78 -10.91
N VAL A 129 5.53 0.95 -10.70
CA VAL A 129 4.18 1.14 -11.28
C VAL A 129 3.62 2.54 -10.98
N ALA A 130 3.80 3.04 -9.76
CA ALA A 130 3.36 4.38 -9.36
C ALA A 130 4.03 5.50 -10.17
N THR A 131 5.31 5.35 -10.52
CA THR A 131 6.05 6.32 -11.33
C THR A 131 5.53 6.32 -12.77
N THR A 132 5.34 5.13 -13.37
CA THR A 132 4.79 5.02 -14.73
C THR A 132 3.35 5.53 -14.80
N PHE A 133 2.54 5.27 -13.77
CA PHE A 133 1.21 5.85 -13.63
C PHE A 133 1.26 7.38 -13.59
N ALA A 134 2.17 7.95 -12.78
CA ALA A 134 2.33 9.40 -12.65
C ALA A 134 2.80 10.05 -13.97
N GLN A 135 3.69 9.41 -14.72
CA GLN A 135 4.14 9.87 -16.04
C GLN A 135 2.97 10.00 -17.01
N LYS A 136 2.03 9.05 -17.01
CA LYS A 136 0.88 9.06 -17.91
C LYS A 136 -0.26 10.00 -17.49
N THR A 137 -0.33 10.37 -16.22
CA THR A 137 -1.47 11.14 -15.66
C THR A 137 -1.11 12.56 -15.31
N VAL A 138 -0.06 12.75 -14.50
CA VAL A 138 0.28 14.04 -13.87
C VAL A 138 1.43 14.77 -14.58
N GLY A 139 2.02 14.16 -15.61
CA GLY A 139 3.03 14.78 -16.46
C GLY A 139 4.32 15.13 -15.70
N PRO A 140 4.83 16.39 -15.72
CA PRO A 140 6.17 16.75 -15.23
C PRO A 140 6.45 16.40 -13.75
N ILE A 141 5.41 16.31 -12.92
CA ILE A 141 5.53 15.94 -11.50
C ILE A 141 6.11 14.52 -11.34
N SER A 142 6.00 13.67 -12.36
CA SER A 142 6.49 12.29 -12.33
C SER A 142 8.00 12.17 -12.10
N TYR A 143 8.81 13.19 -12.47
CA TYR A 143 10.26 13.15 -12.25
C TYR A 143 10.64 13.19 -10.76
N ALA A 144 9.80 13.79 -9.91
CA ALA A 144 9.99 13.81 -8.46
C ALA A 144 9.46 12.53 -7.77
N MET A 145 8.66 11.71 -8.48
CA MET A 145 7.98 10.56 -7.89
C MET A 145 8.93 9.51 -7.28
N PRO A 146 10.05 9.12 -7.92
CA PRO A 146 10.99 8.17 -7.33
C PRO A 146 11.59 8.67 -6.01
N ALA A 147 11.90 9.97 -5.93
CA ALA A 147 12.42 10.58 -4.71
C ALA A 147 11.37 10.60 -3.59
N LEU A 148 10.11 10.90 -3.93
CA LEU A 148 9.00 10.84 -2.99
C LEU A 148 8.79 9.41 -2.47
N ILE A 149 8.76 8.42 -3.37
CA ILE A 149 8.63 6.99 -2.99
C ILE A 149 9.77 6.59 -2.05
N ALA A 150 11.01 6.96 -2.36
CA ALA A 150 12.16 6.68 -1.51
C ALA A 150 12.00 7.28 -0.10
N LEU A 151 11.53 8.54 0.00
CA LEU A 151 11.23 9.18 1.29
C LEU A 151 10.14 8.42 2.07
N LEU A 152 9.09 7.95 1.39
CA LEU A 152 8.04 7.15 2.01
C LEU A 152 8.58 5.80 2.51
N MET A 153 9.49 5.16 1.77
CA MET A 153 10.13 3.91 2.15
C MET A 153 11.00 4.07 3.40
N VAL A 154 11.76 5.17 3.53
CA VAL A 154 12.53 5.47 4.76
C VAL A 154 11.62 5.49 5.99
N GLY A 155 10.41 6.05 5.86
CA GLY A 155 9.45 6.03 6.95
C GLY A 155 8.88 4.63 7.26
N SER A 156 8.77 3.73 6.26
CA SER A 156 8.42 2.31 6.51
C SER A 156 9.52 1.62 7.31
N VAL A 157 10.77 1.73 6.85
CA VAL A 157 11.93 1.11 7.49
C VAL A 157 12.08 1.60 8.93
N ASN A 158 11.90 2.90 9.16
CA ASN A 158 11.91 3.46 10.51
C ASN A 158 10.83 2.83 11.41
N ALA A 159 9.60 2.64 10.89
CA ALA A 159 8.52 1.98 11.65
C ALA A 159 8.85 0.52 11.99
N GLU A 160 9.44 -0.23 11.06
CA GLU A 160 9.87 -1.60 11.26
C GLU A 160 10.98 -1.71 12.31
N ILE A 161 12.00 -0.84 12.25
CA ILE A 161 13.08 -0.80 13.24
C ILE A 161 12.51 -0.60 14.64
N PHE A 162 11.52 0.30 14.82
CA PHE A 162 10.87 0.48 16.11
C PHE A 162 10.12 -0.78 16.57
N ALA A 163 9.38 -1.44 15.67
CA ALA A 163 8.68 -2.68 16.00
C ALA A 163 9.65 -3.79 16.45
N TRP A 164 10.73 -4.00 15.70
CA TRP A 164 11.77 -4.98 16.04
C TRP A 164 12.50 -4.65 17.33
N SER A 165 12.81 -3.37 17.59
CA SER A 165 13.49 -2.96 18.82
C SER A 165 12.66 -3.28 20.08
N ARG A 166 11.33 -3.14 20.00
CA ARG A 166 10.41 -3.48 21.10
C ARG A 166 10.36 -4.98 21.33
N LEU A 167 10.28 -5.73 20.24
CA LEU A 167 10.30 -7.19 20.24
C LEU A 167 11.52 -7.75 20.99
N VAL A 168 12.71 -7.26 20.65
CA VAL A 168 13.97 -7.67 21.30
C VAL A 168 14.05 -7.19 22.75
N ALA A 169 13.43 -6.07 23.09
CA ALA A 169 13.37 -5.60 24.48
C ALA A 169 12.35 -6.37 25.35
N SER A 170 11.35 -7.00 24.73
CA SER A 170 10.33 -7.82 25.41
C SER A 170 10.70 -9.30 25.58
N SER A 171 11.72 -9.77 24.85
CA SER A 171 12.29 -11.13 24.92
C SER A 171 13.42 -11.23 25.92
#